data_AF-A0A6B0SJE1-F1
#
_entry.id   AF-A0A6B0SJE1-F1
#
_cell.length_a   1.000
_cell.length_b   1.000
_cell.length_c   1.000
_cell.angle_alpha   90.00
_cell.angle_beta   90.00
_cell.angle_gamma   90.00
#
_symmetry.space_group_name_H-M   'P 1'
#
loop_
_entity.id
_entity.type
_entity.pdbx_description
1 polymer ?
#
loop_
_entity_poly.entity_id
_entity_poly.type
_entity_poly.pdbx_seq_one_letter_code
_entity_poly.pdbx_strand_id
1 'polypeptide(L)'
;MSVEYPRTLGALRATVWTLAALLALSLLAVGTVAVLAELKGTWHWMIHLESTIRYVGLFVQYLLVVLVPASIAFAVARWRWST
;
A
#
# COMPACT_ATOMS: atom_id res chain seq x y z
N MET A 1 -6.34 -24.36 20.63
CA MET A 1 -4.90 -24.49 20.39
C MET A 1 -4.48 -23.32 19.52
N SER A 2 -3.86 -22.28 20.09
CA SER A 2 -3.38 -21.14 19.31
C SER A 2 -2.15 -21.58 18.53
N VAL A 3 -2.21 -21.49 17.20
CA VAL A 3 -1.02 -21.73 16.36
C VAL A 3 -0.06 -20.57 16.64
N GLU A 4 0.94 -20.80 17.48
CA GLU A 4 2.03 -19.84 17.68
C GLU A 4 2.88 -19.81 16.42
N TYR A 5 2.75 -18.73 15.66
CA TYR A 5 3.65 -18.50 14.55
C TYR A 5 5.03 -18.09 15.07
N PRO A 6 6.12 -18.51 14.41
CA PRO A 6 7.44 -17.96 14.67
C PRO A 6 7.38 -16.44 14.67
N ARG A 7 8.09 -15.79 15.60
CA ARG A 7 8.13 -14.32 15.68
C ARG A 7 8.45 -13.67 14.32
N THR A 8 9.29 -14.32 13.52
CA THR A 8 9.66 -13.90 12.16
C THR A 8 8.47 -13.88 11.20
N LEU A 9 7.61 -14.91 11.21
CA LEU A 9 6.40 -14.95 10.37
C LEU A 9 5.36 -13.94 10.87
N GLY A 10 5.26 -13.73 12.19
CA GLY A 10 4.43 -12.68 12.77
C GLY A 10 4.86 -11.28 12.34
N ALA A 11 6.16 -10.99 12.37
CA ALA A 11 6.73 -9.73 11.91
C ALA A 11 6.52 -9.52 10.41
N LEU A 12 6.79 -10.54 9.58
CA LEU A 12 6.59 -10.48 8.13
C LEU A 12 5.12 -10.21 7.77
N ARG A 13 4.19 -10.86 8.48
CA ARG A 13 2.74 -10.61 8.35
C ARG A 13 2.43 -9.14 8.64
N ALA A 14 2.91 -8.62 9.77
CA ALA A 14 2.69 -7.23 10.16
C ALA A 14 3.24 -6.27 9.10
N THR A 15 4.47 -6.50 8.60
CA THR A 15 5.07 -5.71 7.53
C THR A 15 4.19 -5.69 6.28
N VAL A 16 3.74 -6.85 5.79
CA VAL A 16 2.86 -6.92 4.60
C VAL A 16 1.57 -6.12 4.81
N TRP A 17 0.91 -6.27 5.96
CA TRP A 17 -0.32 -5.52 6.26
C TRP A 17 -0.08 -4.02 6.37
N THR A 18 1.01 -3.59 6.99
CA THR A 18 1.36 -2.16 7.07
C THR A 18 1.61 -1.58 5.68
N LEU A 19 2.40 -2.27 4.84
CA LEU A 19 2.67 -1.83 3.47
C LEU A 19 1.40 -1.81 2.62
N ALA A 20 0.52 -2.80 2.77
CA ALA A 20 -0.77 -2.83 2.08
C ALA A 20 -1.71 -1.70 2.54
N ALA A 21 -1.75 -1.40 3.84
CA ALA A 21 -2.51 -0.28 4.39
C ALA A 21 -1.99 1.06 3.85
N LEU A 22 -0.66 1.25 3.78
CA LEU A 22 -0.06 2.44 3.17
C LEU A 22 -0.45 2.58 1.69
N LEU A 23 -0.49 1.48 0.94
CA LEU A 23 -0.93 1.49 -0.45
C LEU A 23 -2.40 1.93 -0.55
N ALA A 24 -3.27 1.33 0.26
CA ALA A 24 -4.69 1.67 0.27
C ALA A 24 -4.92 3.15 0.64
N LEU A 25 -4.25 3.66 1.67
CA LEU A 25 -4.34 5.07 2.08
C LEU A 25 -3.80 6.02 1.00
N SER A 26 -2.73 5.63 0.29
CA SER A 26 -2.18 6.41 -0.82
C SER A 26 -3.16 6.53 -1.98
N LEU A 27 -3.79 5.40 -2.36
CA LEU A 27 -4.81 5.38 -3.41
C LEU A 27 -6.05 6.17 -3.00
N LEU A 28 -6.46 6.08 -1.72
CA LEU A 28 -7.58 6.87 -1.19
C LEU A 28 -7.29 8.38 -1.25
N ALA A 29 -6.07 8.79 -0.92
CA ALA A 29 -5.67 10.19 -1.00
C ALA A 29 -5.72 10.71 -2.45
N VAL A 30 -5.14 9.97 -3.41
CA VAL A 30 -5.19 10.31 -4.84
C VAL A 30 -6.64 10.39 -5.33
N GLY A 31 -7.47 9.38 -5.00
CA GLY A 31 -8.88 9.34 -5.39
C GLY A 31 -9.68 10.51 -4.81
N THR A 32 -9.41 10.88 -3.56
CA THR A 32 -10.06 12.03 -2.92
C THR A 32 -9.70 13.33 -3.62
N VAL A 33 -8.42 13.56 -3.93
CA VAL A 33 -7.98 14.75 -4.66
C VAL A 33 -8.56 14.78 -6.08
N ALA A 34 -8.65 13.63 -6.74
CA ALA A 34 -9.27 13.52 -8.07
C ALA A 34 -10.74 13.95 -8.06
N VAL A 35 -11.53 13.42 -7.12
CA VAL A 35 -12.95 13.82 -6.95
C VAL A 35 -13.07 15.31 -6.63
N LEU A 36 -12.22 15.85 -5.76
CA LEU A 36 -12.24 17.28 -5.44
C LEU A 36 -11.88 18.16 -6.64
N ALA A 37 -10.91 17.74 -7.45
CA ALA A 37 -10.53 18.46 -8.66
C ALA A 37 -11.65 18.48 -9.69
N GLU A 38 -12.36 17.38 -9.87
CA GLU A 38 -13.54 17.30 -10.75
C GLU A 38 -14.69 18.17 -10.23
N LEU A 39 -15.05 18.04 -8.94
CA LEU A 39 -16.17 18.77 -8.35
C LEU A 39 -15.95 20.28 -8.28
N LYS A 40 -14.70 20.71 -8.03
CA LYS A 40 -14.37 22.13 -7.94
C LYS A 40 -14.09 22.73 -9.32
N GLY A 41 -13.54 21.96 -10.25
CA GLY A 41 -13.25 22.39 -11.61
C GLY A 41 -12.32 23.60 -11.71
N THR A 42 -11.62 23.98 -10.64
CA THR A 42 -10.74 25.15 -10.64
C THR A 42 -9.31 24.76 -10.96
N TRP A 43 -8.58 25.70 -11.57
CA TRP A 43 -7.16 25.55 -11.88
C TRP A 43 -6.31 25.17 -10.64
N HIS A 44 -6.64 25.74 -9.47
CA HIS A 44 -5.95 25.42 -8.22
C HIS A 44 -6.04 23.93 -7.86
N TRP A 45 -7.22 23.31 -8.03
CA TRP A 45 -7.40 21.89 -7.73
C TRP A 45 -6.82 20.96 -8.80
N MET A 46 -6.77 21.39 -10.07
CA MET A 46 -6.05 20.63 -11.10
C MET A 46 -4.55 20.51 -10.82
N ILE A 47 -3.91 21.56 -10.30
CA ILE A 47 -2.49 21.51 -9.91
C ILE A 47 -2.27 20.56 -8.72
N HIS A 48 -3.18 20.60 -7.74
CA HIS A 48 -3.14 19.64 -6.63
C HIS A 48 -3.25 18.21 -7.13
N LEU A 49 -4.12 17.95 -8.12
CA LEU A 49 -4.24 16.62 -8.73
C LEU A 49 -2.95 16.19 -9.43
N GLU A 50 -2.38 17.02 -10.30
CA GLU A 50 -1.15 16.70 -11.03
C GLU A 50 0.02 16.39 -10.08
N SER A 51 0.24 17.27 -9.09
CA SER A 51 1.29 17.09 -8.10
C SER A 51 1.04 15.88 -7.19
N THR A 52 -0.21 15.63 -6.79
CA THR A 52 -0.58 14.45 -5.99
C THR A 52 -0.28 13.16 -6.76
N ILE A 53 -0.70 13.07 -8.03
CA ILE A 53 -0.40 11.91 -8.88
C ILE A 53 1.11 11.72 -9.01
N ARG A 54 1.87 12.80 -9.24
CA ARG A 54 3.33 12.71 -9.41
C ARG A 54 4.05 12.20 -8.16
N TYR A 55 3.79 12.80 -7.00
CA TYR A 55 4.51 12.45 -5.78
C TYR A 55 4.00 11.15 -5.14
N VAL A 56 2.67 10.97 -5.06
CA VAL A 56 2.10 9.75 -4.52
C VAL A 56 2.32 8.57 -5.46
N GLY A 57 2.28 8.79 -6.78
CA GLY A 57 2.61 7.76 -7.76
C GLY A 57 4.04 7.24 -7.61
N LEU A 58 5.02 8.13 -7.43
CA LEU A 58 6.40 7.74 -7.16
C LEU A 58 6.54 6.97 -5.83
N PHE A 59 5.86 7.44 -4.77
CA PHE A 59 5.82 6.73 -3.49
C PHE A 59 5.23 5.33 -3.63
N VAL A 60 4.09 5.19 -4.32
CA VAL A 60 3.44 3.90 -4.60
C VAL A 60 4.35 2.97 -5.40
N GLN A 61 5.10 3.50 -6.38
CA GLN A 61 6.06 2.71 -7.14
C GLN A 61 7.11 2.08 -6.22
N TYR A 62 7.75 2.85 -5.35
CA TYR A 62 8.71 2.32 -4.37
C TYR A 62 8.06 1.39 -3.34
N LEU A 63 6.84 1.71 -2.92
CA LEU A 63 6.08 0.87 -2.00
C LEU A 63 5.82 -0.53 -2.59
N LEU A 64 5.43 -0.61 -3.86
CA LEU A 64 5.18 -1.87 -4.57
C LEU A 64 6.45 -2.71 -4.73
N VAL A 65 7.61 -2.08 -4.95
CA VAL A 65 8.91 -2.77 -4.99
C VAL A 65 9.19 -3.54 -3.70
N VAL A 66 8.69 -3.10 -2.55
CA VAL A 66 8.86 -3.80 -1.26
C VAL A 66 7.67 -4.70 -0.94
N LEU A 67 6.44 -4.20 -1.14
CA LEU A 67 5.21 -4.91 -0.80
C LEU A 67 5.06 -6.22 -1.59
N VAL A 68 5.35 -6.20 -2.90
CA VAL A 68 5.18 -7.40 -3.73
C VAL A 68 6.11 -8.53 -3.29
N PRO A 69 7.44 -8.33 -3.15
CA PRO A 69 8.34 -9.36 -2.62
C PRO A 69 7.97 -9.81 -1.20
N ALA A 70 7.63 -8.88 -0.30
CA ALA A 70 7.24 -9.23 1.07
C ALA A 70 5.97 -10.11 1.09
N SER A 71 5.00 -9.82 0.22
CA SER A 71 3.77 -10.59 0.10
C SER A 71 4.03 -12.00 -0.43
N ILE A 72 4.89 -12.13 -1.45
CA ILE A 72 5.32 -13.44 -1.98
C ILE A 72 6.05 -14.23 -0.89
N ALA A 73 7.01 -13.61 -0.20
CA ALA A 73 7.75 -14.25 0.89
C ALA A 73 6.82 -14.73 2.00
N PHE A 74 5.83 -13.91 2.38
CA PHE A 74 4.83 -14.28 3.38
C PHE A 74 3.99 -15.48 2.92
N ALA A 75 3.50 -15.47 1.67
CA ALA A 75 2.70 -16.56 1.12
C ALA A 75 3.49 -17.88 1.10
N VAL A 76 4.75 -17.86 0.64
CA VAL A 76 5.63 -19.04 0.61
C VAL A 76 5.93 -19.55 2.02
N ALA A 77 6.28 -18.66 2.95
CA ALA A 77 6.58 -19.03 4.33
C ALA A 77 5.34 -19.61 5.04
N ARG A 78 4.17 -19.02 4.81
CA ARG A 78 2.90 -19.52 5.33
C ARG A 78 2.57 -20.90 4.79
N TRP A 79 2.74 -21.12 3.48
CA TRP A 79 2.50 -22.41 2.82
C TRP A 79 3.35 -23.53 3.43
N ARG A 80 4.66 -23.28 3.57
CA ARG A 80 5.62 -24.22 4.19
C ARG A 80 5.32 -24.53 5.65
N TRP A 81 4.69 -23.61 6.39
CA TRP A 81 4.31 -23.85 7.80
C TRP A 81 2.93 -24.53 7.95
N SER A 82 2.08 -24.52 6.91
CA SER A 82 0.81 -25.29 6.90
C SER A 82 0.97 -26.75 6.53
N THR A 83 2.11 -27.13 5.94
CA THR A 83 2.42 -28.48 5.48
C THR A 83 3.30 -29.17 6.51
#